data_AF-A0A3D1BMB3-F1
#
_entry.id   AF-A0A3D1BMB3-F1
#
_cell.length_a   1.000
_cell.length_b   1.000
_cell.length_c   1.000
_cell.angle_alpha   90.00
_cell.angle_beta   90.00
_cell.angle_gamma   90.00
#
_symmetry.space_group_name_H-M   'P 1'
#
loop_
_entity.id
_entity.type
_entity.pdbx_description
1 polymer ?
#
loop_
_entity_poly.entity_id
_entity_poly.type
_entity_poly.pdbx_seq_one_letter_code
_entity_poly.pdbx_strand_id
1 'polypeptide(L)' 'VYMPLFGTLFVSELIKKPVLDPSGEDPGFVRDFIVVRGEPLPRLSALIVEKKKVQYYLNWEDLSIFN' A
#
# COMPACT_ATOMS: atom_id res chain seq x y z
N VAL A 1 3.95 -0.83 -22.58
CA VAL A 1 3.67 -1.34 -21.22
C VAL A 1 5.01 -1.60 -20.57
N TYR A 2 5.40 -0.80 -19.59
CA TYR A 2 6.68 -0.99 -18.89
C TYR A 2 6.54 -2.16 -17.91
N MET A 3 7.56 -3.01 -17.85
CA MET A 3 7.66 -4.06 -16.85
C MET A 3 8.50 -3.53 -15.68
N PRO A 4 8.11 -3.77 -14.41
CA PRO A 4 8.96 -3.41 -13.29
C PRO A 4 10.27 -4.19 -13.35
N LEU A 5 11.35 -3.57 -12.86
CA LEU A 5 12.62 -4.27 -12.66
C LEU A 5 12.41 -5.39 -11.63
N PHE A 6 13.21 -6.45 -11.72
CA PHE A 6 13.13 -7.56 -10.77
C PHE A 6 13.29 -7.04 -9.32
N GLY A 7 12.36 -7.40 -8.44
CA GLY A 7 12.32 -6.91 -7.05
C GLY A 7 11.70 -5.52 -6.88
N THR A 8 11.15 -4.91 -7.93
CA THR A 8 10.41 -3.64 -7.86
C THR A 8 8.95 -3.85 -8.26
N LEU A 9 8.11 -2.89 -7.90
CA LEU A 9 6.70 -2.88 -8.22
C LEU A 9 6.25 -1.43 -8.47
N PHE A 10 5.33 -1.22 -9.41
CA PHE A 10 4.70 0.08 -9.58
C PHE A 10 3.61 0.29 -8.53
N VAL A 11 3.52 1.52 -8.01
CA VAL A 11 2.46 1.93 -7.07
C VAL A 11 1.06 1.65 -7.64
N SER A 12 0.88 1.82 -8.94
CA SER A 12 -0.38 1.53 -9.64
C SER A 12 -0.79 0.06 -9.59
N GLU A 13 0.16 -0.86 -9.43
CA GLU A 13 -0.11 -2.30 -9.31
C GLU A 13 -0.66 -2.67 -7.93
N LEU A 14 -0.42 -1.83 -6.92
CA LEU A 14 -0.95 -2.01 -5.56
C LEU A 14 -2.35 -1.44 -5.39
N ILE A 15 -2.72 -0.41 -6.15
CA ILE A 15 -4.05 0.21 -6.05
C ILE A 15 -5.14 -0.85 -6.31
N LYS A 16 -6.15 -0.88 -5.43
CA LYS A 16 -7.23 -1.88 -5.39
C LYS A 16 -6.79 -3.31 -5.07
N LYS A 17 -5.53 -3.56 -4.70
CA LYS A 17 -5.13 -4.87 -4.17
C LYS A 17 -5.73 -5.08 -2.78
N PRO A 18 -6.18 -6.30 -2.46
CA PRO A 18 -6.63 -6.62 -1.12
C PRO A 18 -5.46 -6.52 -0.14
N VAL A 19 -5.73 -6.02 1.05
CA VAL A 19 -4.83 -6.14 2.19
C VAL A 19 -5.28 -7.37 2.98
N LEU A 20 -4.35 -8.09 3.59
CA LEU A 20 -4.64 -9.27 4.40
C LEU A 20 -4.28 -8.95 5.86
N ASP A 21 -5.21 -9.22 6.77
CA ASP A 21 -4.90 -9.21 8.20
C ASP A 21 -4.41 -10.61 8.62
N PRO A 22 -3.32 -10.72 9.41
CA PRO A 22 -2.84 -12.02 9.92
C PRO A 22 -3.89 -12.84 10.67
N SER A 23 -4.91 -12.19 11.23
CA SER A 23 -6.06 -12.85 11.88
C SER A 23 -7.03 -13.51 10.89
N GLY A 24 -6.88 -13.25 9.58
CA GLY A 24 -7.75 -13.76 8.53
C GLY A 24 -8.96 -12.88 8.22
N GLU A 25 -9.09 -11.71 8.87
CA GLU A 25 -10.06 -10.71 8.44
C GLU A 25 -9.65 -10.06 7.11
N ASP A 26 -10.63 -9.62 6.33
CA ASP A 26 -10.42 -8.81 5.12
C ASP A 26 -10.40 -7.32 5.53
N PRO A 27 -9.24 -6.66 5.67
CA PRO A 27 -9.13 -5.24 6.00
C PRO A 27 -9.56 -4.32 4.86
N GLY A 28 -9.85 -4.83 3.66
CA GLY A 28 -10.28 -4.07 2.49
C GLY A 28 -9.19 -3.95 1.44
N PHE A 29 -9.20 -2.86 0.68
CA PHE A 29 -8.32 -2.68 -0.49
C PHE A 29 -7.47 -1.42 -0.37
N VAL A 30 -6.26 -1.46 -0.93
CA VAL A 30 -5.39 -0.28 -1.02
C VAL A 30 -6.08 0.77 -1.88
N ARG A 31 -6.37 1.93 -1.28
CA ARG A 31 -6.95 3.08 -1.96
C ARG A 31 -5.89 4.02 -2.48
N ASP A 32 -4.90 4.34 -1.65
CA ASP A 32 -3.86 5.32 -1.96
C ASP A 32 -2.67 5.21 -0.97
N PHE A 33 -1.70 6.11 -1.10
CA PHE A 33 -0.45 6.13 -0.36
C PHE A 33 -0.23 7.48 0.31
N ILE A 34 0.41 7.48 1.48
CA ILE A 34 0.90 8.69 2.12
C ILE A 34 2.42 8.77 1.91
N VAL A 35 2.87 9.88 1.33
CA VAL A 35 4.28 10.16 1.07
C VAL A 35 4.78 11.23 2.05
N VAL A 36 5.97 11.02 2.60
CA VAL A 36 6.65 12.01 3.46
C VAL A 36 7.04 13.22 2.62
N ARG A 37 6.66 14.42 3.07
CA ARG A 37 7.03 15.69 2.41
C ARG A 37 8.40 16.16 2.89
N GLY A 38 9.16 16.80 2.00
CA GLY A 38 10.44 17.43 2.34
C GLY A 38 11.65 16.48 2.27
N GLU A 39 11.44 15.20 2.04
CA GLU A 39 12.51 14.22 1.78
C GLU A 39 13.00 14.30 0.33
N PRO A 40 14.30 14.12 0.05
CA PRO A 40 14.86 14.16 -1.31
C PRO A 40 14.30 13.08 -2.24
N LEU A 41 13.92 11.93 -1.67
CA LEU A 41 13.31 10.82 -2.38
C LEU A 41 11.92 10.52 -1.79
N PRO A 42 10.94 10.13 -2.62
CA PRO A 42 9.61 9.79 -2.13
C PRO A 42 9.68 8.57 -1.22
N ARG A 43 9.51 8.80 0.08
CA ARG A 43 9.38 7.76 1.10
C ARG A 43 7.92 7.62 1.49
N LEU A 44 7.41 6.39 1.47
CA LEU A 44 6.06 6.09 1.95
C LEU A 44 6.05 6.06 3.48
N SER A 45 5.05 6.71 4.09
CA SER A 45 4.81 6.62 5.53
C SER A 45 3.66 5.68 5.88
N ALA A 46 2.66 5.57 5.00
CA ALA A 46 1.50 4.72 5.23
C ALA A 46 0.76 4.35 3.93
N LEU A 47 0.00 3.26 3.99
CA LEU A 47 -1.07 2.93 3.04
C LEU A 47 -2.41 3.45 3.55
N ILE A 48 -3.23 3.94 2.63
CA ILE A 48 -4.65 4.20 2.87
C ILE A 48 -5.43 2.98 2.39
N VAL A 49 -6.13 2.31 3.30
CA VAL A 49 -6.98 1.15 3.00
C VAL A 49 -8.44 1.55 3.14
N GLU A 50 -9.29 1.11 2.22
CA GLU A 50 -10.72 1.34 2.28
C GLU A 50 -11.52 0.05 2.43
N LYS A 51 -12.44 0.05 3.40
CA LYS A 51 -13.45 -0.99 3.60
C LYS A 51 -14.79 -0.34 3.93
N LYS A 52 -15.85 -0.67 3.18
CA LYS A 52 -17.22 -0.16 3.40
C LYS A 52 -17.28 1.38 3.54
N LYS A 53 -16.52 2.12 2.72
CA LYS A 53 -16.37 3.59 2.75
C LYS A 53 -15.68 4.16 3.99
N VAL A 54 -15.14 3.32 4.86
CA VAL A 54 -14.28 3.72 5.98
C VAL A 54 -12.82 3.59 5.54
N GLN A 55 -12.01 4.59 5.88
CA GLN A 55 -10.58 4.61 5.60
C GLN A 55 -9.78 4.25 6.84
N TYR A 56 -8.75 3.45 6.63
CA TYR A 56 -7.76 3.05 7.63
C TYR A 56 -6.38 3.44 7.13
N TYR A 57 -5.50 3.80 8.06
CA TYR A 57 -4.11 4.13 7.77
C TYR A 57 -3.24 3.03 8.35
N LEU A 58 -2.47 2.36 7.50
CA LEU A 58 -1.52 1.33 7.91
C LEU A 58 -0.11 1.87 7.73
N ASN A 59 0.71 1.87 8.77
CA ASN A 59 2.07 2.37 8.68
C ASN A 59 2.87 1.53 7.69
N TRP A 60 3.70 2.18 6.87
CA TRP A 60 4.51 1.51 5.87
C TRP A 60 5.47 0.49 6.46
N GLU A 61 6.00 0.77 7.65
CA GLU A 61 6.98 -0.08 8.35
C GLU A 61 6.37 -1.38 8.90
N ASP A 62 5.05 -1.43 9.09
CA ASP A 62 4.32 -2.59 9.61
C ASP A 62 3.81 -3.53 8.49
N LEU A 63 4.08 -3.18 7.23
CA LEU A 63 3.53 -3.86 6.05
C LEU A 63 4.55 -4.79 5.40
N SER A 64 4.04 -5.92 4.91
CA SER A 64 4.78 -6.83 4.04
C SER A 64 4.05 -6.95 2.71
N ILE A 65 4.79 -6.76 1.60
CA ILE A 65 4.27 -6.88 0.24
C ILE A 65 4.77 -8.20 -0.33
N PHE A 66 3.83 -9.04 -0.72
CA PHE A 66 4.10 -10.32 -1.38
C PHE A 66 3.54 -10.26 -2.79
N ASN A 67 4.26 -10.82 -3.75
CA ASN A 67 3.87 -10.89 -5.17
C ASN A 67 3.48 -12.32 -5.53
#